data_AF-A0A8J2ZG79-F1
#
_entry.id   AF-A0A8J2ZG79-F1
#
_cell.length_a   1.000
_cell.length_b   1.000
_cell.length_c   1.000
_cell.angle_alpha   90.00
_cell.angle_beta   90.00
_cell.angle_gamma   90.00
#
_symmetry.space_group_name_H-M   'P 1'
#
loop_
_entity.id
_entity.type
_entity.pdbx_description
1 polymer ?
#
loop_
_entity_poly.entity_id
_entity_poly.type
_entity_poly.pdbx_seq_one_letter_code
_entity_poly.pdbx_strand_id
1 'polypeptide(L)'
;MTYPLLLTAAAACPPEDVGGARGYEELLEALANPNHEQHTYMVHWSGGNFDAEDAGIASIIERFDRLAKIWAPRPRKPKPTI
;
A
#
# COMPACT_ATOMS: atom_id res chain seq x y z
N MET A 1 -16.26 -4.61 16.26
CA MET A 1 -15.43 -4.95 15.08
C MET A 1 -16.01 -4.21 13.90
N THR A 2 -15.24 -3.30 13.33
CA THR A 2 -15.68 -2.45 12.22
C THR A 2 -14.86 -2.84 11.00
N TYR A 3 -15.53 -3.10 9.88
CA TYR A 3 -14.86 -3.45 8.63
C TYR A 3 -14.43 -2.18 7.88
N PRO A 4 -13.36 -2.24 7.07
CA PRO A 4 -12.51 -3.41 6.74
C PRO A 4 -11.40 -3.72 7.78
N LEU A 5 -10.89 -4.96 7.78
CA LEU A 5 -9.82 -5.44 8.67
C LEU A 5 -8.63 -5.98 7.86
N LEU A 6 -7.41 -5.58 8.22
CA LEU A 6 -6.19 -6.14 7.68
C LEU A 6 -5.79 -7.38 8.48
N LEU A 7 -5.78 -8.55 7.85
CA LEU A 7 -5.39 -9.80 8.49
C LEU A 7 -3.90 -10.08 8.36
N THR A 8 -3.36 -9.86 7.18
CA THR A 8 -1.94 -10.03 6.84
C THR A 8 -1.62 -9.19 5.61
N ALA A 9 -0.36 -8.78 5.48
CA ALA A 9 0.20 -8.17 4.28
C ALA A 9 1.69 -8.55 4.19
N ALA A 10 2.18 -8.71 2.97
CA ALA A 10 3.56 -9.08 2.70
C ALA A 10 4.01 -8.43 1.40
N ALA A 11 5.27 -7.95 1.40
CA ALA A 11 5.90 -7.22 0.32
C ALA A 11 5.19 -5.92 -0.10
N ALA A 12 5.95 -5.01 -0.70
CA ALA A 12 5.40 -3.82 -1.31
C ALA A 12 4.58 -4.15 -2.56
N CYS A 13 3.58 -3.32 -2.81
CA CYS A 13 2.93 -3.32 -4.12
C CYS A 13 3.93 -2.79 -5.17
N PRO A 14 3.96 -3.37 -6.38
CA PRO A 14 4.71 -2.79 -7.49
C PRO A 14 4.32 -1.32 -7.70
N PRO A 15 5.28 -0.43 -8.02
CA PRO A 15 4.97 0.94 -8.36
C PRO A 15 3.97 1.02 -9.52
N GLU A 16 3.15 2.07 -9.52
CA GLU A 16 2.26 2.35 -10.65
C GLU A 16 3.09 2.46 -11.94
N ASP A 17 2.54 1.97 -13.05
CA ASP A 17 3.17 2.03 -14.37
C ASP A 17 4.56 1.39 -14.50
N VAL A 18 4.92 0.44 -13.63
CA VAL A 18 6.18 -0.31 -13.71
C VAL A 18 6.32 -1.18 -14.97
N GLY A 19 5.28 -1.31 -15.80
CA GLY A 19 5.30 -2.15 -17.01
C GLY A 19 4.89 -3.59 -16.77
N GLY A 20 4.14 -3.85 -15.69
CA GLY A 20 3.64 -5.17 -15.32
C GLY A 20 4.70 -6.06 -14.66
N ALA A 21 4.50 -7.38 -14.70
CA ALA A 21 5.36 -8.33 -13.99
C ALA A 21 6.84 -8.22 -14.41
N ARG A 22 7.11 -8.20 -15.72
CA ARG A 22 8.48 -8.11 -16.26
C ARG A 22 9.20 -6.83 -15.82
N GLY A 23 8.52 -5.69 -15.89
CA GLY A 23 9.14 -4.44 -15.48
C GLY A 23 9.36 -4.35 -13.96
N TYR A 24 8.53 -5.03 -13.16
CA TYR A 24 8.77 -5.16 -11.73
C TYR A 24 9.98 -6.05 -11.42
N GLU A 25 10.17 -7.14 -12.15
CA GLU A 25 11.39 -7.97 -12.04
C GLU A 25 12.65 -7.16 -12.38
N GLU A 26 12.63 -6.40 -13.48
CA GLU A 26 13.73 -5.51 -13.89
C GLU A 26 14.04 -4.45 -12.81
N LEU A 27 13.00 -3.88 -12.19
CA LEU A 27 13.15 -2.96 -11.07
C LEU A 27 13.85 -3.63 -9.89
N LEU A 28 13.40 -4.82 -9.47
CA LEU A 28 13.97 -5.55 -8.34
C LEU A 28 15.44 -5.94 -8.59
N GLU A 29 15.76 -6.43 -9.79
CA GLU A 29 17.14 -6.75 -10.17
C GLU A 29 18.04 -5.51 -10.13
N ALA A 30 17.55 -4.39 -10.68
CA ALA A 30 18.28 -3.14 -10.69
C ALA A 30 18.47 -2.56 -9.29
N LEU A 31 17.51 -2.72 -8.38
CA LEU A 31 17.61 -2.25 -6.99
C LEU A 31 18.48 -3.16 -6.11
N ALA A 32 18.49 -4.47 -6.38
CA ALA A 32 19.28 -5.44 -5.61
C ALA A 32 20.79 -5.33 -5.89
N ASN A 33 21.19 -4.78 -7.05
CA ASN A 33 22.58 -4.68 -7.46
C ASN A 33 23.02 -3.22 -7.66
N PRO A 34 23.77 -2.63 -6.70
CA PRO A 34 24.31 -1.26 -6.81
C PRO A 34 25.19 -1.00 -8.03
N ASN A 35 25.79 -2.05 -8.62
CA ASN A 35 26.62 -1.96 -9.82
C ASN A 35 25.83 -2.17 -11.12
N HIS A 36 24.51 -2.38 -11.05
CA HIS A 36 23.67 -2.51 -12.22
C HIS A 36 23.63 -1.17 -12.98
N GLU A 37 23.75 -1.22 -14.31
CA GLU A 37 23.82 -0.02 -15.15
C GLU A 37 22.59 0.91 -14.96
N GLN A 38 21.45 0.33 -14.61
CA GLN A 38 20.20 1.05 -14.38
C GLN A 38 19.88 1.32 -12.91
N HIS A 39 20.72 0.90 -11.94
CA HIS A 39 20.42 1.01 -10.51
C HIS A 39 20.03 2.44 -10.12
N THR A 40 20.89 3.43 -10.43
CA THR A 40 20.65 4.84 -10.10
C THR A 40 19.37 5.36 -10.74
N TYR A 41 19.12 5.02 -12.00
CA TYR A 41 17.89 5.43 -12.70
C TYR A 41 16.65 4.83 -12.03
N MET A 42 16.67 3.54 -11.72
CA MET A 42 15.56 2.81 -11.12
C MET A 42 15.28 3.24 -9.66
N VAL A 43 16.31 3.57 -8.89
CA VAL A 43 16.16 4.19 -7.56
C VAL A 43 15.44 5.52 -7.68
N HIS A 44 15.87 6.41 -8.58
CA HIS A 44 15.20 7.69 -8.76
C HIS A 44 13.77 7.54 -9.29
N TRP A 45 13.57 6.63 -10.24
CA TRP A 45 12.25 6.37 -10.83
C TRP A 45 11.26 5.83 -9.81
N SER A 46 11.68 4.92 -8.92
CA SER A 46 10.84 4.34 -7.87
C SER A 46 10.56 5.28 -6.68
N GLY A 47 11.05 6.53 -6.72
CA GLY A 47 10.84 7.51 -5.65
C GLY A 47 11.92 7.49 -4.56
N GLY A 48 13.03 6.79 -4.77
CA GLY A 48 14.24 6.86 -3.96
C GLY A 48 14.24 6.03 -2.68
N ASN A 49 13.06 5.63 -2.19
CA ASN A 49 12.90 4.88 -0.94
C ASN A 49 11.95 3.67 -1.12
N PHE A 50 11.89 3.11 -2.32
CA PHE A 50 11.13 1.89 -2.55
C PHE A 50 11.81 0.71 -1.85
N ASP A 51 11.09 0.07 -0.94
CA ASP A 51 11.52 -1.16 -0.27
C ASP A 51 10.53 -2.27 -0.66
N ALA A 52 11.03 -3.29 -1.38
CA ALA A 52 10.23 -4.40 -1.86
C ALA A 52 9.62 -5.24 -0.74
N GLU A 53 10.22 -5.24 0.46
CA GLU A 53 9.77 -6.06 1.59
C GLU A 53 8.77 -5.30 2.49
N ASP A 54 8.72 -3.97 2.41
CA ASP A 54 7.81 -3.16 3.23
C ASP A 54 6.42 -3.07 2.60
N ALA A 55 5.49 -3.86 3.14
CA ALA A 55 4.08 -3.80 2.76
C ALA A 55 3.37 -2.51 3.21
N GLY A 56 4.00 -1.65 4.02
CA GLY A 56 3.42 -0.40 4.49
C GLY A 56 2.21 -0.61 5.42
N ILE A 57 2.23 -1.68 6.22
CA ILE A 57 1.11 -2.13 7.08
C ILE A 57 0.49 -0.98 7.89
N ALA A 58 1.32 -0.12 8.48
CA ALA A 58 0.86 1.02 9.28
C ALA A 58 -0.04 1.97 8.46
N SER A 59 0.34 2.27 7.22
CA SER A 59 -0.43 3.14 6.33
C SER A 59 -1.75 2.51 5.89
N ILE A 60 -1.77 1.19 5.69
CA ILE A 60 -2.98 0.44 5.33
C ILE A 60 -3.98 0.47 6.49
N ILE A 61 -3.52 0.23 7.72
CA ILE A 61 -4.35 0.26 8.92
C ILE A 61 -4.96 1.66 9.11
N GLU A 62 -4.18 2.73 8.94
CA GLU A 62 -4.69 4.10 9.05
C GLU A 62 -5.80 4.38 8.02
N ARG A 63 -5.59 3.95 6.76
CA ARG A 63 -6.59 4.08 5.70
C ARG A 63 -7.86 3.29 6.01
N PHE A 64 -7.73 2.09 6.56
CA PHE A 64 -8.87 1.26 6.95
C PHE A 64 -9.67 1.88 8.09
N ASP A 65 -9.00 2.46 9.10
CA ASP A 65 -9.68 3.18 10.18
C ASP A 65 -10.48 4.39 9.64
N ARG A 66 -9.91 5.12 8.68
CA ARG A 66 -10.62 6.21 8.00
C ARG A 66 -11.87 5.71 7.27
N LEU A 67 -11.77 4.61 6.51
CA LEU A 67 -12.90 4.02 5.81
C LEU A 67 -13.98 3.50 6.77
N ALA A 68 -13.56 2.84 7.85
CA ALA A 68 -14.45 2.32 8.88
C ALA A 68 -15.32 3.43 9.51
N LYS A 69 -14.76 4.63 9.70
CA LYS A 69 -15.51 5.81 10.16
C LYS A 69 -16.53 6.31 9.14
N ILE A 70 -16.16 6.33 7.85
CA ILE A 70 -17.04 6.79 6.76
C ILE A 70 -18.23 5.84 6.59
N TRP A 71 -17.99 4.54 6.72
CA TRP A 71 -19.02 3.50 6.53
C TRP A 71 -19.74 3.10 7.81
N ALA A 72 -19.43 3.73 8.95
CA ALA A 72 -20.14 3.49 10.18
C ALA A 72 -21.65 3.77 10.00
N PRO A 73 -22.54 2.86 10.43
CA PRO A 73 -23.98 3.08 10.32
C PRO A 73 -24.36 4.38 11.03
N ARG A 74 -25.16 5.22 10.36
CA ARG A 74 -25.67 6.42 11.03
C ARG A 74 -26.53 6.01 12.23
N PRO A 75 -26.37 6.67 13.40
CA PRO A 75 -27.19 6.37 14.56
C PRO A 75 -28.66 6.59 14.21
N ARG A 76 -29.52 5.63 14.55
CA ARG A 76 -30.97 5.77 14.35
C ARG A 76 -31.48 6.85 15.29
N LYS A 77 -32.38 7.71 14.79
CA LYS A 77 -33.11 8.65 15.65
C LYS A 77 -33.95 7.85 16.67
N PRO A 78 -33.97 8.24 17.95
CA PRO A 78 -34.82 7.60 18.94
C PRO A 78 -36.30 7.75 18.55
N LYS A 79 -37.11 6.72 18.80
CA LYS A 79 -38.56 6.79 18.59
C LYS A 79 -39.15 7.77 19.61
N PRO A 80 -40.02 8.71 19.20
CA PRO A 80 -40.73 9.55 20.17
C PRO A 80 -41.60 8.65 21.06
N THR A 81 -41.46 8.82 22.37
CA THR A 81 -42.33 8.18 23.37
C THR A 81 -43.67 8.91 23.36
N ILE A 82 -44.76 8.14 23.20
CA ILE A 82 -46.15 8.63 23.26
C ILE A 82 -46.48 9.03 24.69
#